data_AF-A0A431IEA9-F1
#
_entry.id   AF-A0A431IEA9-F1
#
_cell.length_a   1.000
_cell.length_b   1.000
_cell.length_c   1.000
_cell.angle_alpha   90.00
_cell.angle_beta   90.00
_cell.angle_gamma   90.00
#
_symmetry.space_group_name_H-M   'P 1'
#
loop_
_entity.id
_entity.type
_entity.pdbx_description
1 polymer ?
#
loop_
_entity_poly.entity_id
_entity_poly.type
_entity_poly.pdbx_seq_one_letter_code
_entity_poly.pdbx_strand_id
1 'polypeptide(L)'
;MATLKEHIYAVKNLLERGLASDDSRLSERFIAFLLKGARSQLLKEKINKYREVSPLSYQTICVPLELTTYHECDCLPASVGCKILKSKCHIPRELVSKWGSSLTVLTASGRVLDMSSLTQNDLAKFSDSNKKPKLAYFIENQHIYVMNDTKLKMVLLSAIWDDPEIVKEFCGCNSNNPDEPCYDPLNDDFPIDSELARPMRLLVVQELQNQYRMPEDNLNNAKSVDAGQDKEN
;
A
#
# COMPACT_ATOMS: atom_id res chain seq x y z
N MET A 1 15.44 -11.27 -5.68
CA MET A 1 14.70 -10.63 -6.79
C MET A 1 15.37 -9.27 -7.01
N ALA A 2 14.71 -8.24 -7.54
CA ALA A 2 15.36 -6.94 -7.72
C ALA A 2 14.83 -5.94 -6.70
N THR A 3 15.68 -5.04 -6.22
CA THR A 3 15.28 -3.97 -5.29
C THR A 3 14.58 -2.84 -6.05
N LEU A 4 13.88 -1.95 -5.33
CA LEU A 4 13.24 -0.79 -5.97
C LEU A 4 14.28 0.08 -6.71
N LYS A 5 15.47 0.23 -6.12
CA LYS A 5 16.58 0.98 -6.70
C LYS A 5 17.03 0.39 -8.05
N GLU A 6 17.16 -0.93 -8.12
CA GLU A 6 17.52 -1.62 -9.36
C GLU A 6 16.44 -1.48 -10.43
N HIS A 7 15.15 -1.48 -10.04
CA HIS A 7 14.05 -1.20 -10.96
C HIS A 7 14.11 0.22 -11.51
N ILE A 8 14.43 1.23 -10.69
CA ILE A 8 14.59 2.63 -11.11
C ILE A 8 15.73 2.74 -12.13
N TYR A 9 16.90 2.19 -11.83
CA TYR A 9 18.03 2.21 -12.78
C TYR A 9 17.71 1.47 -14.08
N ALA A 10 17.02 0.33 -14.01
CA ALA A 10 16.60 -0.38 -15.19
C ALA A 10 15.67 0.46 -16.08
N VAL A 11 14.74 1.24 -15.49
CA VAL A 11 13.88 2.18 -16.25
C VAL A 11 14.72 3.30 -16.88
N LYS A 12 15.62 3.93 -16.12
CA LYS A 12 16.52 4.98 -16.64
C LYS A 12 17.35 4.48 -17.83
N ASN A 13 17.98 3.31 -17.68
CA ASN A 13 18.79 2.68 -18.73
C ASN A 13 17.97 2.37 -20.00
N LEU A 14 16.71 1.95 -19.85
CA LEU A 14 15.82 1.70 -20.99
C LEU A 14 15.42 2.99 -21.73
N LEU A 15 15.28 4.11 -21.01
CA LEU A 15 14.97 5.41 -21.61
C LEU A 15 16.17 6.01 -22.33
N GLU A 16 17.34 5.96 -21.70
CA GLU A 16 18.58 6.61 -22.17
C GLU A 16 19.40 5.73 -23.13
N ARG A 17 18.87 4.56 -23.51
CA ARG A 17 19.52 3.59 -24.42
C ARG A 17 20.90 3.13 -23.93
N GLY A 18 21.08 3.05 -22.61
CA GLY A 18 22.27 2.46 -21.98
C GLY A 18 23.42 3.41 -21.62
N LEU A 19 23.32 4.71 -21.90
CA LEU A 19 24.26 5.72 -21.38
C LEU A 19 23.58 6.51 -20.27
N ALA A 20 23.64 5.97 -19.05
CA ALA A 20 23.17 6.68 -17.87
C ALA A 20 24.00 7.96 -17.68
N SER A 21 23.39 9.13 -17.87
CA SER A 21 23.99 10.38 -17.41
C SER A 21 23.51 10.64 -15.99
N ASP A 22 24.42 10.96 -15.06
CA ASP A 22 24.05 11.35 -13.68
C ASP A 22 23.12 12.58 -13.67
N ASP A 23 23.11 13.36 -14.76
CA ASP A 23 22.24 14.51 -15.01
C ASP A 23 20.89 14.13 -15.69
N SER A 24 20.24 13.05 -15.24
CA SER A 24 18.91 12.71 -15.76
C SER A 24 17.88 13.76 -15.30
N ARG A 25 17.14 14.38 -16.24
CA ARG A 25 16.02 15.31 -15.91
C ARG A 25 14.93 14.68 -15.05
N LEU A 26 14.85 13.34 -14.99
CA LEU A 26 13.83 12.60 -14.26
C LEU A 26 14.22 12.33 -12.81
N SER A 27 13.33 12.73 -11.89
CA SER A 27 13.47 12.39 -10.48
C SER A 27 13.26 10.89 -10.24
N GLU A 28 14.17 10.28 -9.47
CA GLU A 28 14.05 8.88 -9.04
C GLU A 28 12.79 8.63 -8.23
N ARG A 29 12.37 9.61 -7.42
CA ARG A 29 11.13 9.55 -6.64
C ARG A 29 9.91 9.46 -7.55
N PHE A 30 9.94 10.16 -8.69
CA PHE A 30 8.86 10.10 -9.66
C PHE A 30 8.81 8.74 -10.36
N ILE A 31 9.96 8.19 -10.75
CA ILE A 31 10.05 6.84 -11.32
C ILE A 31 9.54 5.79 -10.30
N ALA A 32 9.94 5.91 -9.04
CA ALA A 32 9.46 5.03 -7.96
C ALA A 32 7.93 5.11 -7.80
N PHE A 33 7.35 6.31 -7.82
CA PHE A 33 5.90 6.50 -7.79
C PHE A 33 5.19 5.79 -8.94
N LEU A 34 5.69 5.94 -10.18
CA LEU A 34 5.14 5.27 -11.35
C LEU A 34 5.28 3.74 -11.26
N LEU A 35 6.42 3.24 -10.78
CA LEU A 35 6.66 1.81 -10.58
C LEU A 35 5.66 1.21 -9.56
N LYS A 36 5.39 1.91 -8.46
CA LYS A 36 4.39 1.48 -7.47
C LYS A 36 2.98 1.43 -8.07
N GLY A 37 2.59 2.45 -8.85
CA GLY A 37 1.31 2.45 -9.57
C GLY A 37 1.20 1.30 -10.58
N ALA A 38 2.23 1.11 -11.42
CA ALA A 38 2.31 0.03 -12.39
C ALA A 38 2.26 -1.36 -11.73
N ARG A 39 2.97 -1.54 -10.61
CA ARG A 39 2.91 -2.75 -9.79
C ARG A 39 1.49 -3.06 -9.35
N SER A 40 0.81 -2.10 -8.71
CA SER A 40 -0.54 -2.28 -8.20
C SER A 40 -1.52 -2.62 -9.32
N GLN A 41 -1.39 -1.98 -10.48
CA GLN A 41 -2.21 -2.30 -11.66
C GLN A 41 -1.99 -3.75 -12.12
N LEU A 42 -0.74 -4.16 -12.35
CA LEU A 42 -0.42 -5.49 -12.88
C LEU A 42 -0.82 -6.61 -11.92
N LEU A 43 -0.57 -6.43 -10.61
CA LEU A 43 -1.01 -7.39 -9.60
C LEU A 43 -2.53 -7.49 -9.56
N LYS A 44 -3.24 -6.35 -9.63
CA LYS A 44 -4.70 -6.34 -9.68
C LYS A 44 -5.24 -7.07 -10.91
N GLU A 45 -4.66 -6.83 -12.07
CA GLU A 45 -5.02 -7.53 -13.31
C GLU A 45 -4.79 -9.04 -13.21
N LYS A 46 -3.65 -9.45 -12.64
CA LYS A 46 -3.33 -10.87 -12.42
C LYS A 46 -4.31 -11.54 -11.45
N ILE A 47 -4.60 -10.92 -10.30
CA ILE A 47 -5.61 -11.41 -9.33
C ILE A 47 -6.99 -11.49 -9.99
N ASN A 48 -7.37 -10.48 -10.76
CA ASN A 48 -8.64 -10.48 -11.45
C ASN A 48 -8.73 -11.62 -12.47
N LYS A 49 -7.64 -11.96 -13.15
CA LYS A 49 -7.62 -13.00 -14.17
C LYS A 49 -7.57 -14.41 -13.58
N TYR A 50 -6.68 -14.67 -12.62
CA TYR A 50 -6.37 -16.02 -12.15
C TYR A 50 -6.77 -16.29 -10.70
N ARG A 51 -7.21 -15.28 -9.94
CA ARG A 51 -7.47 -15.35 -8.49
C ARG A 51 -6.25 -15.68 -7.63
N GLU A 52 -5.05 -15.60 -8.19
CA GLU A 52 -3.82 -15.97 -7.51
C GLU A 52 -2.67 -15.06 -7.94
N VAL A 53 -1.80 -14.77 -6.99
CA VAL A 53 -0.49 -14.10 -7.16
C VAL A 53 0.50 -14.76 -6.22
N SER A 54 1.80 -14.57 -6.47
CA SER A 54 2.81 -15.20 -5.62
C SER A 54 2.70 -14.73 -4.17
N PRO A 55 2.92 -15.61 -3.18
CA PRO A 55 3.10 -15.21 -1.79
C PRO A 55 4.19 -14.15 -1.60
N LEU A 56 5.17 -14.07 -2.51
CA LEU A 56 6.23 -13.06 -2.49
C LEU A 56 5.76 -11.63 -2.79
N SER A 57 4.55 -11.46 -3.33
CA SER A 57 3.93 -10.14 -3.52
C SER A 57 3.26 -9.61 -2.24
N TYR A 58 3.09 -10.46 -1.22
CA TYR A 58 2.51 -10.09 0.06
C TYR A 58 3.60 -9.63 1.04
N GLN A 59 3.25 -8.65 1.86
CA GLN A 59 4.06 -8.24 3.00
C GLN A 59 3.23 -8.41 4.28
N THR A 60 3.87 -8.94 5.31
CA THR A 60 3.23 -9.12 6.62
C THR A 60 3.71 -8.07 7.59
N ILE A 61 2.79 -7.33 8.21
CA ILE A 61 3.08 -6.34 9.25
C ILE A 61 2.48 -6.76 10.59
N CYS A 62 3.18 -6.46 11.67
CA CYS A 62 2.69 -6.64 13.03
C CYS A 62 1.86 -5.41 13.42
N VAL A 63 0.67 -5.60 14.00
CA VAL A 63 -0.20 -4.51 14.44
C VAL A 63 -0.52 -4.66 15.91
N PRO A 64 -0.07 -3.73 16.78
CA PRO A 64 -0.42 -3.75 18.19
C PRO A 64 -1.89 -3.35 18.38
N LEU A 65 -2.52 -4.01 19.34
CA LEU A 65 -3.90 -3.78 19.75
C LEU A 65 -3.94 -3.09 21.12
N GLU A 66 -4.99 -2.32 21.35
CA GLU A 66 -5.33 -1.75 22.64
C GLU A 66 -6.80 -2.00 22.98
N LEU A 67 -7.04 -2.16 24.28
CA LEU A 67 -8.39 -2.36 24.79
C LEU A 67 -9.09 -1.00 24.89
N THR A 68 -10.13 -0.82 24.10
CA THR A 68 -10.93 0.40 24.06
C THR A 68 -12.42 0.07 24.14
N THR A 69 -13.26 1.09 24.11
CA THR A 69 -14.71 0.97 23.89
C THR A 69 -15.03 1.22 22.43
N TYR A 70 -15.99 0.47 21.87
CA TYR A 70 -16.39 0.67 20.47
C TYR A 70 -16.95 2.07 20.22
N HIS A 71 -17.68 2.61 21.20
CA HIS A 71 -18.27 3.94 21.09
C HIS A 71 -17.26 5.02 21.51
N GLU A 72 -17.01 5.98 20.61
CA GLU A 72 -16.28 7.22 20.86
C GLU A 72 -17.27 8.34 21.18
N CYS A 73 -18.16 8.12 22.16
CA CYS A 73 -19.14 9.12 22.60
C CYS A 73 -19.05 9.33 24.12
N ASP A 74 -18.66 10.53 24.54
CA ASP A 74 -18.60 10.95 25.94
C ASP A 74 -19.96 10.91 26.66
N CYS A 75 -21.06 10.87 25.88
CA CYS A 75 -22.42 10.86 26.39
C CYS A 75 -22.95 9.46 26.76
N LEU A 76 -22.18 8.39 26.53
CA LEU A 76 -22.60 7.04 26.88
C LEU A 76 -22.20 6.68 28.31
N PRO A 77 -23.14 6.17 29.13
CA PRO A 77 -22.81 5.73 30.48
C PRO A 77 -21.79 4.57 30.41
N ALA A 78 -20.78 4.61 31.29
CA ALA A 78 -19.69 3.63 31.34
C ALA A 78 -20.15 2.16 31.49
N SER A 79 -21.40 1.94 31.90
CA SER A 79 -22.06 0.63 32.00
C SER A 79 -22.42 0.01 30.65
N VAL A 80 -22.42 0.77 29.55
CA VAL A 80 -22.69 0.30 28.17
C VAL A 80 -21.39 -0.13 27.47
N GLY A 81 -20.24 -0.04 28.16
CA GLY A 81 -18.91 -0.25 27.60
C GLY A 81 -18.61 -1.71 27.21
N CYS A 82 -19.04 -2.13 26.02
CA CYS A 82 -18.46 -3.30 25.36
C CYS A 82 -16.99 -3.01 25.06
N LYS A 83 -16.11 -3.62 25.85
CA LYS A 83 -14.66 -3.55 25.62
C LYS A 83 -14.32 -4.33 24.35
N ILE A 84 -13.62 -3.68 23.44
CA ILE A 84 -13.18 -4.24 22.17
C ILE A 84 -11.70 -3.92 21.97
N LEU A 85 -10.99 -4.78 21.24
CA LEU A 85 -9.61 -4.51 20.88
C LEU A 85 -9.59 -3.70 19.59
N LYS A 86 -8.93 -2.53 19.59
CA LYS A 86 -8.71 -1.66 18.42
C LYS A 86 -7.22 -1.63 18.10
N SER A 87 -6.86 -1.55 16.81
CA SER A 87 -5.47 -1.30 16.44
C SER A 87 -5.01 0.05 16.95
N LYS A 88 -3.75 0.17 17.37
CA LYS A 88 -3.21 1.47 17.80
C LYS A 88 -2.96 2.45 16.65
N CYS A 89 -2.90 1.92 15.43
CA CYS A 89 -2.44 2.66 14.26
C CYS A 89 -3.35 2.43 13.06
N HIS A 90 -3.33 3.40 12.17
CA HIS A 90 -4.01 3.33 10.89
C HIS A 90 -3.33 2.31 9.98
N ILE A 91 -4.15 1.45 9.39
CA ILE A 91 -3.70 0.39 8.50
C ILE A 91 -3.48 0.99 7.12
N PRO A 92 -2.37 0.67 6.43
CA PRO A 92 -2.12 1.13 5.09
C PRO A 92 -3.20 0.65 4.13
N ARG A 93 -3.32 1.32 2.98
CA ARG A 93 -4.22 0.85 1.93
C ARG A 93 -3.67 -0.40 1.28
N GLU A 94 -4.50 -1.44 1.26
CA GLU A 94 -4.23 -2.67 0.54
C GLU A 94 -4.81 -2.63 -0.88
N LEU A 95 -4.29 -3.52 -1.71
CA LEU A 95 -4.79 -3.76 -3.04
C LEU A 95 -6.16 -4.46 -2.96
N VAL A 96 -7.17 -3.82 -3.53
CA VAL A 96 -8.52 -4.37 -3.66
C VAL A 96 -8.77 -4.82 -5.11
N SER A 97 -9.16 -6.08 -5.26
CA SER A 97 -9.49 -6.72 -6.54
C SER A 97 -11.00 -6.88 -6.71
N LYS A 98 -11.44 -7.38 -7.88
CA LYS A 98 -12.86 -7.72 -8.10
C LYS A 98 -13.36 -8.86 -7.19
N TRP A 99 -12.43 -9.63 -6.61
CA TRP A 99 -12.71 -10.75 -5.71
C TRP A 99 -12.71 -10.35 -4.24
N GLY A 100 -12.40 -9.09 -3.93
CA GLY A 100 -12.31 -8.56 -2.58
C GLY A 100 -10.93 -8.02 -2.23
N SER A 101 -10.77 -7.71 -0.94
CA SER A 101 -9.52 -7.23 -0.35
C SER A 101 -8.45 -8.32 -0.36
N SER A 102 -7.19 -7.93 -0.59
CA SER A 102 -6.03 -8.84 -0.43
C SER A 102 -5.63 -9.04 1.03
N LEU A 103 -6.21 -8.30 1.96
CA LEU A 103 -5.87 -8.32 3.38
C LEU A 103 -6.32 -9.62 4.06
N THR A 104 -5.38 -10.25 4.74
CA THR A 104 -5.61 -11.39 5.64
C THR A 104 -5.14 -11.02 7.04
N VAL A 105 -5.99 -11.23 8.03
CA VAL A 105 -5.68 -10.98 9.45
C VAL A 105 -5.39 -12.30 10.13
N LEU A 106 -4.24 -12.38 10.80
CA LEU A 106 -3.83 -13.56 11.57
C LEU A 106 -3.55 -13.18 13.02
N THR A 107 -3.77 -14.13 13.91
CA THR A 107 -3.24 -14.06 15.27
C THR A 107 -1.74 -14.37 15.30
N ALA A 108 -1.06 -14.06 16.40
CA ALA A 108 0.36 -14.40 16.59
C ALA A 108 0.65 -15.92 16.48
N SER A 109 -0.35 -16.79 16.65
CA SER A 109 -0.21 -18.24 16.47
C SER A 109 -0.44 -18.70 15.01
N GLY A 110 -0.69 -17.78 14.08
CA GLY A 110 -0.94 -18.08 12.67
C GLY A 110 -2.40 -18.46 12.36
N ARG A 111 -3.31 -18.42 13.33
CA ARG A 111 -4.74 -18.62 13.05
C ARG A 111 -5.30 -17.42 12.27
N VAL A 112 -5.88 -17.69 11.10
CA VAL A 112 -6.62 -16.71 10.29
C VAL A 112 -7.92 -16.32 10.99
N LEU A 113 -8.21 -15.02 11.01
CA LEU A 113 -9.45 -14.46 11.52
C LEU A 113 -10.40 -14.17 10.36
N ASP A 114 -11.67 -14.48 10.55
CA ASP A 114 -12.71 -14.16 9.58
C ASP A 114 -13.16 -12.71 9.77
N MET A 115 -13.43 -12.02 8.65
CA MET A 115 -14.07 -10.71 8.70
C MET A 115 -15.57 -10.88 9.01
N SER A 116 -16.10 -10.13 9.98
CA SER A 116 -17.52 -10.19 10.36
C SER A 116 -17.95 -8.87 10.99
N SER A 117 -19.24 -8.52 10.92
CA SER A 117 -19.78 -7.36 11.64
C SER A 117 -20.17 -7.71 13.08
N LEU A 118 -20.24 -6.70 13.95
CA LEU A 118 -20.73 -6.85 15.34
C LEU A 118 -22.08 -7.59 15.35
N THR A 119 -23.02 -7.16 14.51
CA THR A 119 -24.36 -7.78 14.41
C THR A 119 -24.29 -9.24 13.97
N GLN A 120 -23.52 -9.57 12.94
CA GLN A 120 -23.43 -10.96 12.45
C GLN A 120 -22.81 -11.89 13.50
N ASN A 121 -21.79 -11.39 14.21
CA ASN A 121 -21.11 -12.15 15.23
C ASN A 121 -21.99 -12.36 16.48
N ASP A 122 -22.77 -11.33 16.86
CA ASP A 122 -23.76 -11.43 17.93
C ASP A 122 -24.89 -12.40 17.60
N LEU A 123 -25.32 -12.45 16.33
CA LEU A 123 -26.37 -13.36 15.87
C LEU A 123 -25.88 -14.82 15.76
N ALA A 124 -24.57 -15.07 15.75
CA ALA A 124 -24.02 -16.43 15.72
C ALA A 124 -24.52 -17.31 16.88
N LYS A 125 -24.83 -16.71 18.05
CA LYS A 125 -25.41 -17.43 19.19
C LYS A 125 -26.77 -18.10 18.88
N PHE A 126 -27.48 -17.61 17.86
CA PHE A 126 -28.76 -18.15 17.41
C PHE A 126 -28.61 -19.13 16.22
N SER A 127 -27.40 -19.38 15.74
CA SER A 127 -27.13 -20.33 14.66
C SER A 127 -27.17 -21.78 15.17
N ASP A 128 -27.92 -22.65 14.50
CA ASP A 128 -27.97 -24.07 14.85
C ASP A 128 -26.62 -24.80 14.69
N SER A 129 -25.80 -24.34 13.74
CA SER A 129 -24.51 -24.94 13.36
C SER A 129 -23.29 -24.25 13.98
N ASN A 130 -23.39 -22.97 14.36
CA ASN A 130 -22.27 -22.20 14.94
C ASN A 130 -22.69 -21.39 16.18
N LYS A 131 -23.15 -22.08 17.23
CA LYS A 131 -23.72 -21.49 18.46
C LYS A 131 -22.81 -20.59 19.29
N LYS A 132 -21.54 -20.39 18.89
CA LYS A 132 -20.59 -19.56 19.66
C LYS A 132 -20.07 -18.41 18.81
N PRO A 133 -20.13 -17.16 19.31
CA PRO A 133 -19.50 -16.03 18.66
C PRO A 133 -18.02 -16.34 18.42
N LYS A 134 -17.53 -16.07 17.21
CA LYS A 134 -16.19 -16.45 16.78
C LYS A 134 -15.24 -15.27 16.99
N LEU A 135 -13.98 -15.58 17.28
CA LEU A 135 -12.91 -14.61 17.16
C LEU A 135 -12.86 -14.14 15.71
N ALA A 136 -13.17 -12.87 15.48
CA ALA A 136 -13.36 -12.28 14.17
C ALA A 136 -12.96 -10.81 14.23
N TYR A 137 -12.79 -10.18 13.07
CA TYR A 137 -12.42 -8.78 12.98
C TYR A 137 -13.32 -8.00 12.04
N PHE A 138 -13.30 -6.68 12.18
CA PHE A 138 -13.79 -5.75 11.16
C PHE A 138 -12.86 -4.56 11.04
N ILE A 139 -13.07 -3.77 9.98
CA ILE A 139 -12.30 -2.57 9.70
C ILE A 139 -13.25 -1.39 9.69
N GLU A 140 -12.90 -0.36 10.44
CA GLU A 140 -13.64 0.90 10.50
C GLU A 140 -12.65 2.05 10.70
N ASN A 141 -12.80 3.15 9.95
CA ASN A 141 -11.90 4.31 10.03
C ASN A 141 -10.39 3.95 9.97
N GLN A 142 -10.04 3.02 9.07
CA GLN A 142 -8.68 2.48 8.88
C GLN A 142 -8.08 1.81 10.12
N HIS A 143 -8.90 1.43 11.10
CA HIS A 143 -8.51 0.64 12.25
C HIS A 143 -9.11 -0.76 12.18
N ILE A 144 -8.39 -1.74 12.70
CA ILE A 144 -8.92 -3.09 12.91
C ILE A 144 -9.50 -3.17 14.31
N TYR A 145 -10.69 -3.74 14.37
CA TYR A 145 -11.36 -4.09 15.61
C TYR A 145 -11.46 -5.61 15.71
N VAL A 146 -10.97 -6.18 16.80
CA VAL A 146 -11.04 -7.62 17.07
C VAL A 146 -12.13 -7.89 18.11
N MET A 147 -13.05 -8.77 17.75
CA MET A 147 -14.22 -9.14 18.55
C MET A 147 -14.00 -10.46 19.29
N ASN A 148 -14.68 -10.62 20.43
CA ASN A 148 -14.68 -11.84 21.25
C ASN A 148 -13.31 -12.26 21.81
N ASP A 149 -12.39 -11.30 21.94
CA ASP A 149 -11.15 -11.45 22.68
C ASP A 149 -10.75 -10.09 23.29
N THR A 150 -10.19 -10.13 24.50
CA THR A 150 -9.73 -8.93 25.24
C THR A 150 -8.28 -9.05 25.70
N LYS A 151 -7.60 -10.14 25.35
CA LYS A 151 -6.25 -10.51 25.79
C LYS A 151 -5.22 -10.46 24.66
N LEU A 152 -5.65 -10.49 23.41
CA LEU A 152 -4.78 -10.35 22.25
C LEU A 152 -4.08 -8.98 22.28
N LYS A 153 -2.75 -9.01 22.24
CA LYS A 153 -1.91 -7.81 22.23
C LYS A 153 -1.56 -7.33 20.82
N MET A 154 -1.60 -8.24 19.85
CA MET A 154 -1.23 -7.95 18.47
C MET A 154 -1.89 -8.92 17.50
N VAL A 155 -2.02 -8.49 16.25
CA VAL A 155 -2.37 -9.31 15.08
C VAL A 155 -1.34 -9.09 13.99
N LEU A 156 -1.25 -10.04 13.06
CA LEU A 156 -0.44 -9.96 11.86
C LEU A 156 -1.36 -9.64 10.69
N LEU A 157 -0.99 -8.66 9.87
CA LEU A 157 -1.70 -8.34 8.62
C LEU A 157 -0.83 -8.73 7.46
N SER A 158 -1.27 -9.70 6.67
CA SER A 158 -0.66 -10.05 5.39
C SER A 158 -1.51 -9.48 4.27
N ALA A 159 -0.93 -8.60 3.46
CA ALA A 159 -1.63 -8.00 2.34
C ALA A 159 -0.66 -7.60 1.22
N ILE A 160 -1.23 -7.26 0.07
CA ILE A 160 -0.50 -6.58 -0.99
C ILE A 160 -0.77 -5.09 -0.78
N TRP A 161 0.19 -4.35 -0.25
CA TRP A 161 0.02 -2.91 -0.02
C TRP A 161 0.12 -2.12 -1.32
N ASP A 162 -0.66 -1.05 -1.46
CA ASP A 162 -0.55 -0.14 -2.62
C ASP A 162 0.84 0.49 -2.70
N ASP A 163 1.36 0.92 -1.55
CA ASP A 163 2.73 1.38 -1.38
C ASP A 163 3.49 0.43 -0.44
N PRO A 164 4.41 -0.40 -0.96
CA PRO A 164 5.16 -1.33 -0.13
C PRO A 164 6.17 -0.65 0.81
N GLU A 165 6.53 0.61 0.55
CA GLU A 165 7.50 1.34 1.38
C GLU A 165 6.88 1.82 2.70
N ILE A 166 5.55 1.99 2.79
CA ILE A 166 4.86 2.38 4.02
C ILE A 166 5.13 1.40 5.17
N VAL A 167 5.40 0.13 4.85
CA VAL A 167 5.73 -0.91 5.83
C VAL A 167 6.95 -0.54 6.67
N LYS A 168 7.90 0.23 6.12
CA LYS A 168 9.10 0.69 6.80
C LYS A 168 8.79 1.48 8.08
N GLU A 169 7.77 2.33 8.03
CA GLU A 169 7.42 3.28 9.09
C GLU A 169 6.23 2.82 9.93
N PHE A 170 5.78 1.58 9.73
CA PHE A 170 4.57 1.09 10.38
C PHE A 170 4.78 0.87 11.88
N CYS A 171 3.84 1.28 12.72
CA CYS A 171 4.05 1.39 14.17
C CYS A 171 4.29 0.09 14.95
N GLY A 172 3.92 -1.08 14.40
CA GLY A 172 4.21 -2.37 15.02
C GLY A 172 5.51 -2.99 14.53
N CYS A 173 6.17 -2.30 13.60
CA CYS A 173 7.53 -2.55 13.26
C CYS A 173 8.45 -2.21 14.45
N ASN A 174 9.55 -2.95 14.63
CA ASN A 174 10.61 -2.60 15.58
C ASN A 174 10.29 -2.84 17.07
N SER A 175 9.34 -3.74 17.40
CA SER A 175 9.01 -4.06 18.80
C SER A 175 10.22 -4.55 19.64
N ASN A 176 11.25 -5.08 18.99
CA ASN A 176 12.45 -5.63 19.64
C ASN A 176 13.73 -4.83 19.35
N ASN A 177 13.77 -4.03 18.29
CA ASN A 177 14.94 -3.23 17.93
C ASN A 177 14.50 -1.98 17.13
N PRO A 178 14.57 -0.76 17.72
CA PRO A 178 14.13 0.49 17.09
C PRO A 178 14.89 0.82 15.79
N ASP A 179 16.08 0.25 15.60
CA ASP A 179 16.99 0.62 14.50
C ASP A 179 16.85 -0.24 13.23
N GLU A 180 16.04 -1.30 13.23
CA GLU A 180 15.91 -2.24 12.11
C GLU A 180 14.52 -2.19 11.47
N PRO A 181 14.33 -1.57 10.29
CA PRO A 181 13.02 -1.44 9.66
C PRO A 181 12.46 -2.81 9.19
N CYS A 182 11.13 -2.92 9.10
CA CYS A 182 10.43 -4.13 8.64
C CYS A 182 10.60 -4.38 7.15
N TYR A 183 10.98 -3.32 6.44
CA TYR A 183 11.21 -3.34 5.02
C TYR A 183 12.16 -2.19 4.69
N ASP A 184 13.27 -2.51 4.06
CA ASP A 184 14.19 -1.54 3.49
C ASP A 184 14.07 -1.55 1.96
N PRO A 185 13.43 -0.53 1.35
CA PRO A 185 13.25 -0.46 -0.10
C PRO A 185 14.54 -0.51 -0.92
N LEU A 186 15.70 -0.21 -0.30
CA LEU A 186 17.00 -0.19 -0.96
C LEU A 186 17.69 -1.55 -0.97
N ASN A 187 17.46 -2.36 0.07
CA ASN A 187 18.15 -3.63 0.29
C ASN A 187 17.23 -4.85 0.10
N ASP A 188 15.95 -4.69 0.39
CA ASP A 188 14.96 -5.76 0.27
C ASP A 188 14.38 -5.84 -1.15
N ASP A 189 13.93 -7.05 -1.47
CA ASP A 189 13.28 -7.35 -2.73
C ASP A 189 11.97 -6.57 -2.88
N PHE A 190 11.80 -5.91 -4.02
CA PHE A 190 10.56 -5.22 -4.33
C PHE A 190 9.42 -6.25 -4.45
N PRO A 191 8.31 -6.12 -3.70
CA PRO A 191 7.31 -7.19 -3.53
C PRO A 191 6.40 -7.29 -4.75
N ILE A 192 6.90 -7.91 -5.82
CA ILE A 192 6.20 -8.15 -7.08
C ILE A 192 6.58 -9.51 -7.64
N ASP A 193 5.64 -10.18 -8.30
CA ASP A 193 5.93 -11.41 -9.02
C ASP A 193 7.03 -11.21 -10.08
N SER A 194 7.99 -12.14 -10.14
CA SER A 194 9.15 -12.06 -11.04
C SER A 194 8.76 -11.92 -12.52
N GLU A 195 7.66 -12.54 -12.94
CA GLU A 195 7.13 -12.42 -14.30
C GLU A 195 6.56 -11.03 -14.62
N LEU A 196 6.11 -10.29 -13.60
CA LEU A 196 5.54 -8.94 -13.74
C LEU A 196 6.61 -7.85 -13.66
N ALA A 197 7.80 -8.16 -13.16
CA ALA A 197 8.92 -7.23 -13.02
C ALA A 197 9.29 -6.53 -14.34
N ARG A 198 9.36 -7.27 -15.46
CA ARG A 198 9.67 -6.69 -16.77
C ARG A 198 8.49 -5.90 -17.36
N PRO A 199 7.25 -6.43 -17.43
CA PRO A 199 6.06 -5.67 -17.83
C PRO A 199 5.90 -4.35 -17.07
N MET A 200 6.13 -4.35 -15.75
CA MET A 200 6.07 -3.15 -14.92
C MET A 200 7.03 -2.06 -15.42
N ARG A 201 8.30 -2.40 -15.63
CA ARG A 201 9.30 -1.45 -16.13
C ARG A 201 8.92 -0.91 -17.50
N LEU A 202 8.44 -1.77 -18.40
CA LEU A 202 8.04 -1.36 -19.74
C LEU A 202 6.83 -0.42 -19.73
N LEU A 203 5.86 -0.64 -18.85
CA LEU A 203 4.70 0.23 -18.68
C LEU A 203 5.13 1.65 -18.28
N VAL A 204 6.03 1.76 -17.30
CA VAL A 204 6.59 3.05 -16.85
C VAL A 204 7.40 3.73 -17.96
N VAL A 205 8.23 2.98 -18.70
CA VAL A 205 8.99 3.53 -19.83
C VAL A 205 8.05 4.08 -20.90
N GLN A 206 6.98 3.37 -21.23
CA GLN A 206 5.99 3.82 -22.21
C GLN A 206 5.27 5.09 -21.75
N GLU A 207 4.88 5.17 -20.47
CA GLU A 207 4.24 6.35 -19.89
C GLU A 207 5.17 7.58 -19.96
N LEU A 208 6.43 7.42 -19.55
CA LEU A 208 7.43 8.49 -19.61
C LEU A 208 7.71 8.92 -21.05
N GLN A 209 7.85 7.99 -22.00
CA GLN A 209 8.05 8.33 -23.42
C GLN A 209 6.87 9.13 -24.00
N ASN A 210 5.64 8.85 -23.58
CA ASN A 210 4.48 9.62 -24.02
C ASN A 210 4.51 11.06 -23.48
N GLN A 211 4.98 11.27 -22.25
CA GLN A 211 5.17 12.62 -21.70
C GLN A 211 6.24 13.40 -22.47
N TYR A 212 7.36 12.78 -22.81
CA TYR A 212 8.44 13.42 -23.59
C TYR A 212 8.05 13.77 -25.03
N ARG A 213 7.06 13.09 -25.61
CA ARG A 213 6.57 13.38 -26.96
C ARG A 213 5.60 14.56 -27.01
N MET A 214 5.16 15.09 -25.85
CA MET A 214 4.40 16.32 -25.82
C MET A 214 5.34 17.50 -26.13
N PRO A 215 5.10 18.27 -27.20
CA PRO A 215 5.93 19.43 -27.50
C PRO A 215 5.87 20.41 -26.31
N GLU A 216 7.03 20.86 -25.82
CA GLU A 216 7.08 22.02 -24.93
C GLU A 216 6.56 23.24 -25.73
N ASP A 217 5.51 23.90 -25.24
CA ASP A 217 4.99 25.12 -25.85
C ASP A 217 6.00 26.25 -25.67
N ASN A 218 6.89 26.38 -26.65
CA ASN A 218 7.91 27.41 -26.70
C ASN A 218 7.42 28.71 -27.35
N LEU A 219 6.11 28.84 -27.66
CA LEU A 219 5.54 30.08 -28.16
C LEU A 219 5.25 31.05 -27.01
N ASN A 220 6.32 31.66 -26.53
CA ASN A 220 6.22 32.77 -25.60
C ASN A 220 5.75 34.03 -26.35
N ASN A 221 4.43 34.23 -26.40
CA ASN A 221 3.81 35.43 -26.97
C ASN A 221 3.96 36.68 -26.06
N ALA A 222 4.69 36.59 -24.95
CA ALA A 222 4.92 37.67 -24.00
C ALA A 222 6.28 38.40 -24.17
N LYS A 223 6.95 38.26 -25.32
CA LYS A 223 7.98 39.24 -25.71
C LYS A 223 7.28 40.48 -26.24
N SER A 224 7.22 41.50 -25.38
CA SER A 224 6.85 42.87 -25.70
C SER A 224 7.50 43.32 -27.01
N VAL A 225 6.66 43.78 -27.93
CA VAL A 225 7.09 44.65 -29.03
C VAL A 225 7.42 45.99 -28.39
N ASP A 226 8.69 46.24 -28.10
CA ASP A 226 9.16 47.59 -27.79
C ASP A 226 10.06 48.11 -28.91
N ALA A 227 9.74 49.35 -29.29
CA ALA A 227 10.16 50.07 -30.48
C ALA A 227 11.65 50.45 -30.49
N GLY A 228 12.19 50.64 -31.71
CA GLY A 228 13.47 51.30 -31.94
C GLY A 228 13.58 51.85 -33.37
N GLN A 229 13.52 53.17 -33.47
CA GLN A 229 13.75 54.00 -34.67
C GLN A 229 15.21 53.91 -35.16
N ASP A 230 15.44 54.11 -36.47
CA ASP A 230 16.50 54.96 -37.08
C ASP A 230 16.55 54.70 -38.61
N LYS A 231 16.13 55.62 -39.49
CA LYS A 231 16.80 56.79 -40.10
C LYS A 231 17.30 56.54 -41.55
N GLU A 232 16.87 57.44 -42.44
CA GLU A 232 17.46 57.94 -43.71
C GLU A 232 18.45 57.05 -44.50
N ASN A 233 18.06 56.72 -45.75
CA ASN A 233 18.68 57.23 -46.99
C ASN A 233 17.78 56.91 -48.20
#